data_AF-A0A0F3RNR6-F1
#
_entry.id   AF-A0A0F3RNR6-F1
#
_cell.length_a   1.000
_cell.length_b   1.000
_cell.length_c   1.000
_cell.angle_alpha   90.00
_cell.angle_beta   90.00
_cell.angle_gamma   90.00
#
_symmetry.space_group_name_H-M   'P 1'
#
loop_
_entity.id
_entity.type
_entity.pdbx_description
1 polymer ?
#
loop_
_entity_poly.entity_id
_entity_poly.type
_entity_poly.pdbx_seq_one_letter_code
_entity_poly.pdbx_strand_id
1 'polypeptide(L)'
;MPLIADSTGKIKGKFTVPANVPAGTKLVQFIDNQGSYGEATYTGRGIITTEERRGVTVITDIQRNETTVVLTRFDPLAQTFTLSESHHIGGIDLWVSNRGAKRVIVQIRDTSLGMPIQTVLAEGDIMPASINVNGTATRMTWQSVWLEAGHEYAIVLLTDDSDAAVRVAELSKYDATHAIWVTS
;
A
#
# COMPACT_ATOMS: atom_id res chain seq x y z
N MET A 1 8.75 16.55 -30.53
CA MET A 1 9.94 16.34 -31.40
C MET A 1 10.01 14.86 -31.74
N PRO A 2 10.22 14.49 -33.01
CA PRO A 2 10.47 13.09 -33.37
C PRO A 2 11.78 12.63 -32.71
N LEU A 3 11.77 11.42 -32.16
CA LEU A 3 12.97 10.79 -31.60
C LEU A 3 13.64 9.99 -32.71
N ILE A 4 14.95 10.18 -32.91
CA ILE A 4 15.72 9.53 -33.96
C ILE A 4 16.62 8.48 -33.28
N ALA A 5 16.65 7.26 -33.82
CA ALA A 5 17.54 6.21 -33.34
C ALA A 5 19.00 6.52 -33.74
N ASP A 6 19.95 6.17 -32.88
CA ASP A 6 21.37 6.26 -33.21
C ASP A 6 21.81 5.13 -34.18
N SER A 7 23.08 5.15 -34.59
CA SER A 7 23.67 4.14 -35.49
C SER A 7 23.68 2.71 -34.92
N THR A 8 23.28 2.52 -33.66
CA THR A 8 23.11 1.22 -33.00
C THR A 8 21.64 0.86 -32.72
N GLY A 9 20.69 1.65 -33.23
CA GLY A 9 19.26 1.43 -33.06
C GLY A 9 18.70 1.88 -31.71
N LYS A 10 19.45 2.66 -30.92
CA LYS A 10 18.97 3.12 -29.61
C LYS A 10 18.26 4.45 -29.73
N ILE A 11 17.10 4.55 -29.09
CA ILE A 11 16.32 5.76 -28.98
C ILE A 11 16.42 6.28 -27.54
N LYS A 12 16.74 7.56 -27.36
CA LYS A 12 16.72 8.23 -26.05
C LYS A 12 15.77 9.42 -26.11
N GLY A 13 14.83 9.47 -25.18
CA GLY A 13 13.86 10.55 -25.09
C GLY A 13 13.36 10.76 -23.67
N LYS A 14 12.66 11.88 -23.48
CA LYS A 14 11.90 12.17 -22.27
C LYS A 14 10.46 12.49 -22.67
N PHE A 15 9.50 12.03 -21.90
CA PHE A 15 8.11 12.41 -22.03
C PHE A 15 7.56 12.67 -20.63
N THR A 16 6.56 13.53 -20.54
CA THR A 16 5.84 13.76 -19.29
C THR A 16 4.70 12.78 -19.23
N VAL A 17 4.59 12.02 -18.13
CA VAL A 17 3.44 11.16 -17.88
C VAL A 17 2.19 12.06 -17.75
N PRO A 18 1.10 11.81 -18.51
CA PRO A 18 -0.13 12.60 -18.41
C PRO A 18 -0.73 12.60 -17.00
N ALA A 19 -1.52 13.63 -16.69
CA ALA A 19 -2.32 13.64 -15.46
C ALA A 19 -3.29 12.45 -15.44
N ASN A 20 -3.61 11.96 -14.23
CA ASN A 20 -4.54 10.84 -14.00
C ASN A 20 -4.09 9.47 -14.54
N VAL A 21 -2.79 9.26 -14.74
CA VAL A 21 -2.24 7.91 -14.98
C VAL A 21 -1.87 7.27 -13.64
N PRO A 22 -2.51 6.15 -13.22
CA PRO A 22 -2.20 5.50 -11.96
C PRO A 22 -0.76 5.01 -11.91
N ALA A 23 -0.13 5.15 -10.74
CA ALA A 23 1.20 4.62 -10.45
C ALA A 23 1.30 3.11 -10.71
N GLY A 24 2.52 2.63 -10.97
CA GLY A 24 2.83 1.24 -11.24
C GLY A 24 3.61 1.02 -12.54
N THR A 25 3.74 -0.24 -12.90
CA THR A 25 4.45 -0.71 -14.10
C THR A 25 3.60 -0.51 -15.34
N LYS A 26 4.12 0.21 -16.33
CA LYS A 26 3.46 0.52 -17.60
C LYS A 26 4.41 0.22 -18.75
N LEU A 27 3.88 -0.28 -19.86
CA LEU A 27 4.62 -0.40 -21.11
C LEU A 27 4.73 0.99 -21.74
N VAL A 28 5.95 1.40 -22.06
CA VAL A 28 6.23 2.57 -22.88
C VAL A 28 6.65 2.08 -24.24
N GLN A 29 5.86 2.44 -25.26
CA GLN A 29 6.07 2.00 -26.64
C GLN A 29 6.28 3.21 -27.54
N PHE A 30 7.32 3.16 -28.35
CA PHE A 30 7.56 4.07 -29.46
C PHE A 30 7.29 3.30 -30.75
N ILE A 31 6.38 3.78 -31.59
CA ILE A 31 6.03 3.15 -32.87
C ILE A 31 6.29 4.19 -33.96
N ASP A 32 7.00 3.80 -35.02
CA ASP A 32 7.15 4.64 -36.21
C ASP A 32 5.96 4.49 -37.17
N ASN A 33 5.97 5.27 -38.24
CA ASN A 33 4.88 5.26 -39.23
C ASN A 33 4.98 4.07 -40.23
N GLN A 34 5.97 3.19 -40.08
CA GLN A 34 6.29 2.07 -40.97
C GLN A 34 6.24 0.70 -40.25
N GLY A 35 5.93 0.68 -38.96
CA GLY A 35 5.76 -0.53 -38.14
C GLY A 35 6.96 -0.91 -37.26
N SER A 36 8.07 -0.17 -37.28
CA SER A 36 9.15 -0.40 -36.31
C SER A 36 8.73 0.11 -34.94
N TYR A 37 9.00 -0.68 -33.90
CA TYR A 37 8.68 -0.30 -32.53
C TYR A 37 9.83 -0.56 -31.56
N GLY A 38 9.87 0.23 -30.49
CA GLY A 38 10.77 0.06 -29.36
C GLY A 38 9.99 0.13 -28.06
N GLU A 39 10.21 -0.83 -27.17
CA GLU A 39 9.47 -0.96 -25.92
C GLU A 39 10.40 -0.90 -24.71
N ALA A 40 9.94 -0.24 -23.66
CA ALA A 40 10.57 -0.25 -22.36
C ALA A 40 9.51 -0.23 -21.27
N THR A 41 9.75 -0.94 -20.18
CA THR A 41 8.86 -0.91 -19.03
C THR A 41 9.22 0.27 -18.13
N TYR A 42 8.26 1.12 -17.81
CA TYR A 42 8.42 2.19 -16.83
C TYR A 42 7.61 1.87 -15.58
N THR A 43 8.26 1.85 -14.43
CA THR A 43 7.59 1.73 -13.13
C THR A 43 7.59 3.09 -12.46
N GLY A 44 6.47 3.80 -12.55
CA GLY A 44 6.25 5.03 -11.80
C GLY A 44 5.89 4.68 -10.36
N ARG A 45 6.78 4.95 -9.41
CA ARG A 45 6.44 4.98 -7.98
C ARG A 45 6.07 6.41 -7.62
N GLY A 46 4.86 6.63 -7.09
CA GLY A 46 4.37 7.96 -6.70
C GLY A 46 5.24 8.65 -5.65
N ILE A 47 6.06 7.86 -4.92
CA ILE A 47 7.03 8.30 -3.93
C ILE A 47 8.26 7.39 -4.04
N ILE A 48 9.46 7.95 -4.26
CA ILE A 48 10.73 7.23 -4.11
C ILE A 48 11.13 7.39 -2.63
N THR A 49 10.73 6.44 -1.80
CA THR A 49 11.30 6.29 -0.46
C THR A 49 12.44 5.28 -0.57
N THR A 50 13.69 5.74 -0.51
CA THR A 50 14.86 4.86 -0.42
C THR A 50 14.96 4.35 1.02
N GLU A 51 14.05 3.47 1.42
CA GLU A 51 14.21 2.69 2.65
C GLU A 51 14.94 1.40 2.31
N GLU A 52 16.17 1.27 2.81
CA GLU A 52 16.92 0.02 2.78
C GLU A 52 16.30 -0.96 3.78
N ARG A 53 15.26 -1.70 3.36
CA ARG A 53 14.70 -2.81 4.15
C ARG A 53 15.70 -3.96 4.14
N ARG A 54 16.63 -3.95 5.09
CA ARG A 54 17.47 -5.10 5.40
C ARG A 54 16.60 -6.17 6.07
N GLY A 55 16.10 -7.12 5.27
CA GLY A 55 15.56 -8.36 5.79
C GLY A 55 16.69 -9.17 6.45
N VAL A 56 16.82 -9.07 7.76
CA VAL A 56 17.75 -9.92 8.51
C VAL A 56 17.07 -11.28 8.70
N THR A 57 17.27 -12.20 7.74
CA THR A 57 17.05 -13.61 8.01
C THR A 57 18.19 -14.08 8.91
N VAL A 58 17.95 -14.10 10.23
CA VAL A 58 18.90 -14.69 11.18
C VAL A 58 18.84 -16.21 10.98
N ILE A 59 19.76 -16.74 10.18
CA ILE A 59 20.11 -18.17 10.26
C ILE A 59 20.98 -18.28 11.51
N THR A 60 20.37 -18.65 12.64
CA THR A 60 21.10 -18.88 13.88
C THR A 60 21.84 -20.21 13.75
N ASP A 61 23.05 -20.19 13.20
CA ASP A 61 24.01 -21.23 13.54
C ASP A 61 24.39 -21.03 15.01
N ILE A 62 24.03 -22.01 15.85
CA ILE A 62 24.30 -21.99 17.28
C ILE A 62 25.80 -22.22 17.48
N GLN A 63 26.59 -21.16 17.32
CA GLN A 63 27.87 -21.04 18.01
C GLN A 63 27.87 -19.69 18.74
N ARG A 64 28.03 -19.79 20.06
CA ARG A 64 27.86 -18.73 21.05
C ARG A 64 28.62 -17.46 20.66
N ASN A 65 27.90 -16.48 20.13
CA ASN A 65 28.24 -15.06 20.26
C ASN A 65 26.91 -14.30 20.35
N GLU A 66 26.53 -13.90 21.56
CA GLU A 66 25.26 -13.24 21.87
C GLU A 66 25.16 -11.91 21.11
N THR A 67 24.55 -11.95 19.92
CA THR A 67 24.06 -10.76 19.24
C THR A 67 22.61 -10.59 19.65
N THR A 68 22.36 -9.77 20.67
CA THR A 68 21.00 -9.35 21.04
C THR A 68 20.47 -8.41 19.96
N VAL A 69 19.87 -8.97 18.92
CA VAL A 69 19.08 -8.17 17.96
C VAL A 69 17.80 -7.78 18.67
N VAL A 70 17.75 -6.56 19.22
CA VAL A 70 16.50 -5.97 19.71
C VAL A 70 15.65 -5.63 18.50
N LEU A 71 14.83 -6.58 18.05
CA LEU A 71 13.75 -6.31 17.13
C LEU A 71 12.67 -5.56 17.92
N THR A 72 12.63 -4.23 17.81
CA THR A 72 11.46 -3.45 18.20
C THR A 72 10.29 -3.91 17.31
N ARG A 73 9.48 -4.83 17.83
CA ARG A 73 8.27 -5.34 17.19
C ARG A 73 7.15 -4.35 17.47
N PHE A 74 6.82 -3.51 16.50
CA PHE A 74 5.57 -2.76 16.51
C PHE A 74 4.46 -3.72 16.11
N ASP A 75 3.44 -3.86 16.96
CA ASP A 75 2.27 -4.69 16.66
C ASP A 75 1.36 -3.93 15.70
N PRO A 76 1.19 -4.38 14.45
CA PRO A 76 0.33 -3.68 13.52
C PRO A 76 -1.14 -3.84 13.92
N LEU A 77 -1.92 -2.79 13.78
CA LEU A 77 -3.37 -2.90 13.96
C LEU A 77 -3.95 -3.68 12.79
N ALA A 78 -4.65 -4.77 13.07
CA ALA A 78 -5.27 -5.61 12.05
C ALA A 78 -6.76 -5.84 12.33
N GLN A 79 -7.56 -5.84 11.26
CA GLN A 79 -8.97 -6.18 11.30
C GLN A 79 -9.30 -7.12 10.14
N THR A 80 -9.92 -8.25 10.45
CA THR A 80 -10.40 -9.19 9.42
C THR A 80 -11.71 -8.74 8.81
N PHE A 81 -11.93 -9.12 7.56
CA PHE A 81 -13.17 -8.92 6.83
C PHE A 81 -13.38 -10.01 5.78
N THR A 82 -14.62 -10.18 5.37
CA THR A 82 -15.02 -11.09 4.28
C THR A 82 -15.94 -10.33 3.34
N LEU A 83 -15.80 -10.57 2.04
CA LEU A 83 -16.71 -10.02 1.04
C LEU A 83 -17.87 -10.99 0.78
N SER A 84 -19.08 -10.46 0.61
CA SER A 84 -20.23 -11.27 0.18
C SER A 84 -20.16 -11.64 -1.30
N GLU A 85 -19.42 -10.85 -2.09
CA GLU A 85 -19.26 -11.00 -3.54
C GLU A 85 -17.82 -10.66 -3.93
N SER A 86 -17.28 -11.36 -4.94
CA SER A 86 -15.91 -11.14 -5.39
C SER A 86 -15.78 -9.81 -6.11
N HIS A 87 -14.77 -9.01 -5.75
CA HIS A 87 -14.61 -7.65 -6.25
C HIS A 87 -13.14 -7.28 -6.48
N HIS A 88 -12.95 -6.32 -7.39
CA HIS A 88 -11.71 -5.58 -7.54
C HIS A 88 -11.66 -4.45 -6.51
N ILE A 89 -10.75 -4.54 -5.54
CA ILE A 89 -10.58 -3.57 -4.46
C ILE A 89 -9.41 -2.64 -4.76
N GLY A 90 -9.71 -1.36 -5.01
CA GLY A 90 -8.72 -0.33 -5.29
C GLY A 90 -8.35 0.57 -4.10
N GLY A 91 -9.00 0.40 -2.94
CA GLY A 91 -8.76 1.26 -1.79
C GLY A 91 -9.76 1.07 -0.66
N ILE A 92 -9.51 1.75 0.46
CA ILE A 92 -10.38 1.80 1.64
C ILE A 92 -10.50 3.22 2.17
N ASP A 93 -11.48 3.45 3.01
CA ASP A 93 -11.66 4.69 3.76
C ASP A 93 -11.29 4.46 5.23
N LEU A 94 -10.40 5.29 5.78
CA LEU A 94 -9.95 5.22 7.16
C LEU A 94 -10.33 6.48 7.93
N TRP A 95 -10.84 6.32 9.14
CA TRP A 95 -11.07 7.42 10.06
C TRP A 95 -9.90 7.51 11.03
N VAL A 96 -9.18 8.63 11.01
CA VAL A 96 -7.99 8.84 11.82
C VAL A 96 -8.29 9.83 12.95
N SER A 97 -7.88 9.52 14.18
CA SER A 97 -8.00 10.41 15.34
C SER A 97 -6.72 11.21 15.57
N ASN A 98 -5.55 10.62 15.29
CA ASN A 98 -4.27 11.29 15.27
C ASN A 98 -3.43 10.81 14.08
N ARG A 99 -2.93 11.74 13.26
CA ARG A 99 -2.15 11.40 12.07
C ARG A 99 -0.69 11.03 12.35
N GLY A 100 -0.17 11.35 13.54
CA GLY A 100 1.25 11.21 13.85
C GLY A 100 2.15 12.13 13.00
N ALA A 101 3.45 11.83 13.00
CA ALA A 101 4.49 12.52 12.24
C ALA A 101 5.10 11.67 11.11
N LYS A 102 4.89 10.34 11.10
CA LYS A 102 5.37 9.44 10.04
C LYS A 102 4.26 8.83 9.21
N ARG A 103 4.63 8.33 8.03
CA ARG A 103 3.71 7.70 7.09
C ARG A 103 3.01 6.48 7.70
N VAL A 104 1.77 6.26 7.26
CA VAL A 104 1.00 5.05 7.57
C VAL A 104 0.92 4.19 6.32
N ILE A 105 1.24 2.91 6.45
CA ILE A 105 1.12 1.89 5.41
C ILE A 105 -0.13 1.07 5.69
N VAL A 106 -0.93 0.83 4.67
CA VAL A 106 -2.12 -0.02 4.70
C VAL A 106 -1.86 -1.20 3.79
N GLN A 107 -2.13 -2.39 4.28
CA GLN A 107 -2.03 -3.61 3.51
C GLN A 107 -3.33 -4.39 3.57
N ILE A 108 -3.69 -5.03 2.47
CA ILE A 108 -4.59 -6.18 2.49
C ILE A 108 -3.71 -7.42 2.56
N ARG A 109 -3.98 -8.27 3.53
CA ARG A 109 -3.30 -9.55 3.71
C ARG A 109 -4.28 -10.70 3.66
N ASP A 110 -3.74 -11.83 3.24
CA ASP A 110 -4.42 -13.10 3.42
C ASP A 110 -4.43 -13.48 4.92
N THR A 111 -5.33 -14.36 5.32
CA THR A 111 -5.47 -14.82 6.70
C THR A 111 -5.34 -16.32 6.82
N SER A 112 -4.90 -16.76 8.00
CA SER A 112 -4.91 -18.15 8.41
C SER A 112 -5.41 -18.22 9.84
N LEU A 113 -6.49 -18.97 10.07
CA LEU A 113 -7.14 -19.09 11.38
C LEU A 113 -7.50 -17.73 11.99
N GLY A 114 -8.04 -16.79 11.19
CA GLY A 114 -8.40 -15.45 11.65
C GLY A 114 -7.24 -14.47 11.83
N MET A 115 -5.99 -14.91 11.57
CA MET A 115 -4.81 -14.07 11.75
C MET A 115 -4.17 -13.70 10.41
N PRO A 116 -3.76 -12.43 10.19
CA PRO A 116 -3.07 -12.03 8.98
C PRO A 116 -1.75 -12.79 8.82
N ILE A 117 -1.51 -13.37 7.65
CA ILE A 117 -0.23 -14.02 7.32
C ILE A 117 0.72 -13.03 6.64
N GLN A 118 1.89 -13.51 6.18
CA GLN A 118 2.91 -12.66 5.54
C GLN A 118 2.58 -12.31 4.08
N THR A 119 1.61 -13.00 3.47
CA THR A 119 1.17 -12.74 2.10
C THR A 119 0.43 -11.41 2.03
N VAL A 120 1.05 -10.41 1.39
CA VAL A 120 0.48 -9.10 1.13
C VAL A 120 -0.12 -9.09 -0.28
N LEU A 121 -1.42 -8.83 -0.38
CA LEU A 121 -2.17 -8.83 -1.64
C LEU A 121 -2.21 -7.44 -2.27
N ALA A 122 -2.30 -6.40 -1.44
CA ALA A 122 -2.21 -5.00 -1.87
C ALA A 122 -1.56 -4.16 -0.77
N GLU A 123 -0.88 -3.09 -1.18
CA GLU A 123 -0.23 -2.13 -0.28
C GLU A 123 -0.42 -0.71 -0.83
N GLY A 124 -0.75 0.21 0.07
CA GLY A 124 -0.72 1.65 -0.18
C GLY A 124 -0.17 2.38 1.04
N ASP A 125 0.43 3.55 0.83
CA ASP A 125 0.95 4.38 1.91
C ASP A 125 0.43 5.82 1.82
N ILE A 126 0.39 6.49 2.97
CA ILE A 126 -0.03 7.89 3.05
C ILE A 126 0.85 8.68 4.01
N MET A 127 1.21 9.88 3.57
CA MET A 127 1.96 10.84 4.38
C MET A 127 1.01 11.55 5.36
N PRO A 128 1.48 11.91 6.57
CA PRO A 128 0.66 12.60 7.58
C PRO A 128 -0.04 13.86 7.06
N ALA A 129 0.61 14.59 6.16
CA ALA A 129 0.06 15.81 5.57
C ALA A 129 -1.25 15.57 4.79
N SER A 130 -1.46 14.36 4.28
CA SER A 130 -2.65 13.97 3.51
C SER A 130 -3.70 13.24 4.35
N ILE A 131 -3.47 13.06 5.65
CA ILE A 131 -4.40 12.38 6.55
C ILE A 131 -5.42 13.36 7.13
N ASN A 132 -6.70 13.04 6.99
CA ASN A 132 -7.80 13.78 7.56
C ASN A 132 -8.02 13.36 9.03
N VAL A 133 -7.98 14.34 9.94
CA VAL A 133 -8.24 14.16 11.39
C VAL A 133 -9.48 14.94 11.88
N ASN A 134 -10.12 15.68 10.98
CA ASN A 134 -11.31 16.50 11.18
C ASN A 134 -12.62 15.69 11.17
N GLY A 135 -12.56 14.38 11.43
CA GLY A 135 -13.73 13.49 11.46
C GLY A 135 -14.19 12.97 10.09
N THR A 136 -13.60 13.44 8.99
CA THR A 136 -13.87 12.90 7.65
C THR A 136 -12.93 11.74 7.32
N ALA A 137 -13.40 10.81 6.49
CA ALA A 137 -12.58 9.69 6.02
C ALA A 137 -11.33 10.15 5.25
N THR A 138 -10.26 9.38 5.40
CA THR A 138 -9.04 9.44 4.59
C THR A 138 -9.08 8.27 3.61
N ARG A 139 -9.19 8.58 2.32
CA ARG A 139 -9.18 7.56 1.26
C ARG A 139 -7.74 7.08 1.02
N MET A 140 -7.53 5.79 1.22
CA MET A 140 -6.30 5.07 0.87
C MET A 140 -6.53 4.32 -0.43
N THR A 141 -5.56 4.33 -1.33
CA THR A 141 -5.67 3.66 -2.64
C THR A 141 -4.41 2.88 -2.98
N TRP A 142 -4.57 1.86 -3.83
CA TRP A 142 -3.50 0.99 -4.32
C TRP A 142 -3.86 0.44 -5.71
N GLN A 143 -2.96 -0.36 -6.28
CA GLN A 143 -3.28 -1.09 -7.50
C GLN A 143 -4.39 -2.11 -7.22
N SER A 144 -5.49 -2.00 -7.96
CA SER A 144 -6.66 -2.85 -7.78
C SER A 144 -6.30 -4.33 -7.69
N VAL A 145 -6.79 -4.99 -6.63
CA VAL A 145 -6.58 -6.43 -6.39
C VAL A 145 -7.93 -7.15 -6.43
N TRP A 146 -7.96 -8.33 -7.03
CA TRP A 146 -9.14 -9.19 -7.01
C TRP A 146 -9.21 -9.94 -5.68
N LEU A 147 -10.33 -9.82 -4.96
CA LEU A 147 -10.61 -10.55 -3.74
C LEU A 147 -11.86 -11.42 -3.93
N GLU A 148 -11.83 -12.64 -3.43
CA GLU A 148 -12.89 -13.62 -3.58
C GLU A 148 -13.97 -13.47 -2.49
N ALA A 149 -15.23 -13.73 -2.87
CA ALA A 149 -16.34 -13.84 -1.93
C ALA A 149 -16.10 -14.98 -0.94
N GLY A 150 -16.49 -14.79 0.32
CA GLY A 150 -16.41 -15.83 1.35
C GLY A 150 -14.99 -16.14 1.84
N HIS A 151 -13.96 -15.53 1.26
CA HIS A 151 -12.58 -15.64 1.74
C HIS A 151 -12.27 -14.57 2.79
N GLU A 152 -11.59 -14.96 3.87
CA GLU A 152 -11.23 -14.06 4.95
C GLU A 152 -9.90 -13.35 4.66
N TYR A 153 -9.95 -12.03 4.66
CA TYR A 153 -8.79 -11.16 4.47
C TYR A 153 -8.61 -10.28 5.71
N ALA A 154 -7.46 -9.62 5.82
CA ALA A 154 -7.21 -8.65 6.88
C ALA A 154 -6.71 -7.34 6.30
N ILE A 155 -7.23 -6.23 6.81
CA ILE A 155 -6.62 -4.90 6.65
C ILE A 155 -5.61 -4.75 7.78
N VAL A 156 -4.36 -4.45 7.43
CA VAL A 156 -3.25 -4.29 8.38
C VAL A 156 -2.67 -2.89 8.23
N LEU A 157 -2.66 -2.13 9.32
CA LEU A 157 -2.06 -0.80 9.41
C LEU A 157 -0.69 -0.90 10.04
N LEU A 158 0.32 -0.33 9.38
CA LEU A 158 1.69 -0.29 9.87
C LEU A 158 2.19 1.15 9.90
N THR A 159 2.91 1.50 10.95
CA THR A 159 3.57 2.80 11.09
C THR A 159 4.70 2.67 12.09
N ASP A 160 5.77 3.46 11.90
CA ASP A 160 6.86 3.60 12.87
C ASP A 160 6.62 4.79 13.83
N ASP A 161 5.39 5.31 13.84
CA ASP A 161 4.93 6.40 14.68
C ASP A 161 4.25 5.88 15.94
N SER A 162 4.57 6.44 17.10
CA SER A 162 3.94 6.06 18.38
C SER A 162 2.58 6.71 18.61
N ASP A 163 2.27 7.79 17.89
CA ASP A 163 1.15 8.68 18.19
C ASP A 163 0.02 8.53 17.18
N ALA A 164 0.31 7.98 15.99
CA ALA A 164 -0.68 7.69 14.97
C ALA A 164 -1.77 6.75 15.50
N ALA A 165 -3.03 7.19 15.38
CA ALA A 165 -4.18 6.51 15.93
C ALA A 165 -5.37 6.56 14.97
N VAL A 166 -6.01 5.42 14.76
CA VAL A 166 -7.25 5.30 13.98
C VAL A 166 -8.46 5.13 14.89
N ARG A 167 -9.64 5.44 14.36
CA ARG A 167 -10.92 5.23 15.03
C ARG A 167 -11.42 3.83 14.73
N VAL A 168 -11.99 3.19 15.75
CA VAL A 168 -12.66 1.90 15.63
C VAL A 168 -14.11 2.09 16.06
N ALA A 169 -15.04 1.54 15.29
CA ALA A 169 -16.43 1.49 15.69
C ALA A 169 -16.62 0.33 16.67
N GLU A 170 -17.23 0.61 17.82
CA GLU A 170 -17.54 -0.40 18.82
C GLU A 170 -19.04 -0.64 18.86
N LEU A 171 -19.45 -1.90 18.79
CA LEU A 171 -20.86 -2.28 18.87
C LEU A 171 -21.50 -1.71 20.14
N SER A 172 -22.71 -1.18 20.00
CA SER A 172 -23.48 -0.53 21.08
C SER A 172 -22.90 0.77 21.63
N LYS A 173 -21.85 1.33 21.02
CA LYS A 173 -21.42 2.70 21.31
C LYS A 173 -22.16 3.70 20.43
N TYR A 174 -22.31 4.90 20.96
CA TYR A 174 -22.87 6.02 20.22
C TYR A 174 -21.77 6.71 19.42
N ASP A 175 -21.95 6.79 18.11
CA ASP A 175 -21.13 7.64 17.25
C ASP A 175 -21.69 9.06 17.30
N ALA A 176 -21.04 9.91 18.09
CA ALA A 176 -21.41 11.33 18.23
C ALA A 176 -21.21 12.15 16.94
N THR A 177 -20.40 11.69 16.00
CA THR A 177 -20.12 12.39 14.73
C THR A 177 -21.32 12.29 13.80
N HIS A 178 -21.91 11.10 13.72
CA HIS A 178 -23.05 10.82 12.86
C HIS A 178 -24.39 10.75 13.62
N ALA A 179 -24.34 10.94 14.94
CA ALA A 179 -25.48 10.90 15.85
C ALA A 179 -26.29 9.58 15.82
N ILE A 180 -25.60 8.45 15.62
CA ILE A 180 -26.19 7.12 15.51
C ILE A 180 -25.58 6.13 16.51
N TRP A 181 -26.33 5.08 16.84
CA TRP A 181 -25.79 3.93 17.57
C TRP A 181 -25.15 2.95 16.60
N VAL A 182 -23.99 2.41 16.95
CA VAL A 182 -23.34 1.34 16.17
C VAL A 182 -24.07 0.04 16.46
N THR A 183 -24.79 -0.49 15.47
CA THR A 183 -25.66 -1.67 15.61
C THR A 183 -25.09 -2.96 15.04
N SER A 184 -23.98 -2.89 14.28
CA SER A 184 -23.29 -4.01 13.67
C SER A 184 -21.91 -3.59 13.19
#